data_AF-A0A841RA23-F1
#
_entry.id   AF-A0A841RA23-F1
#
_cell.length_a   1.000
_cell.length_b   1.000
_cell.length_c   1.000
_cell.angle_alpha   90.00
_cell.angle_beta   90.00
_cell.angle_gamma   90.00
#
_symmetry.space_group_name_H-M   'P 1'
#
loop_
_entity.id
_entity.type
_entity.pdbx_description
1 polymer ?
#
loop_
_entity_poly.entity_id
_entity_poly.type
_entity_poly.pdbx_seq_one_letter_code
_entity_poly.pdbx_strand_id
1 'polypeptide(L)' 'MPKRFNLLKDEMLSRNGIRKMAIDNYLAFYIVDDNKKIVSIIRVLYSRRDWEEII' A
#
# COMPACT_ATOMS: atom_id res chain seq x y z
N MET A 1 -8.86 8.50 7.19
CA MET A 1 -8.61 7.28 7.99
C MET A 1 -7.72 6.32 7.20
N PRO A 2 -6.54 5.91 7.71
CA PRO A 2 -5.59 5.06 6.98
C PRO A 2 -6.11 3.68 6.58
N LYS A 3 -7.10 3.13 7.31
CA LYS A 3 -7.72 1.84 7.01
C LYS A 3 -8.88 1.87 6.01
N ARG A 4 -9.20 3.05 5.44
CA ARG A 4 -10.29 3.18 4.44
C ARG A 4 -10.01 2.45 3.12
N PHE A 5 -8.73 2.19 2.83
CA PHE A 5 -8.32 1.43 1.66
C PHE A 5 -8.16 -0.03 2.04
N ASN A 6 -8.66 -0.93 1.19
CA ASN A 6 -8.56 -2.37 1.41
C ASN A 6 -7.10 -2.85 1.37
N LEU A 7 -6.87 -4.02 1.97
CA LEU A 7 -5.63 -4.76 1.74
C LEU A 7 -5.48 -5.07 0.25
N LEU A 8 -4.23 -5.25 -0.18
CA LEU A 8 -3.97 -5.76 -1.53
C LEU A 8 -4.65 -7.12 -1.73
N LYS A 9 -5.06 -7.39 -2.97
CA LYS A 9 -5.68 -8.67 -3.35
C LYS A 9 -4.67 -9.83 -3.37
N ASP A 10 -3.40 -9.51 -3.59
CA ASP A 10 -2.32 -10.49 -3.52
C ASP A 10 -2.24 -11.11 -2.12
N GLU A 11 -2.26 -12.43 -2.06
CA GLU A 11 -2.38 -13.15 -0.80
C GLU A 11 -1.17 -12.93 0.12
N MET A 12 0.05 -12.89 -0.42
CA MET A 12 1.26 -12.67 0.37
C MET A 12 1.33 -11.24 0.91
N LEU A 13 1.01 -10.24 0.09
CA LEU A 13 1.03 -8.84 0.52
C LEU A 13 -0.11 -8.52 1.50
N SER A 14 -1.28 -9.17 1.33
CA SER A 14 -2.41 -9.02 2.24
C SER A 14 -2.10 -9.55 3.64
N ARG A 15 -1.40 -10.69 3.75
CA ARG A 15 -0.95 -11.28 5.02
C ARG A 15 0.00 -10.35 5.77
N ASN A 16 0.79 -9.55 5.04
CA ASN A 16 1.67 -8.53 5.60
C ASN A 16 0.95 -7.21 5.96
N GLY A 17 -0.38 -7.16 5.83
CA GLY A 17 -1.18 -5.98 6.18
C GLY A 17 -1.01 -4.81 5.21
N ILE A 18 -0.44 -5.05 4.02
CA ILE A 18 -0.11 -3.99 3.06
C ILE A 18 -1.38 -3.47 2.40
N ARG A 19 -1.52 -2.16 2.41
CA ARG A 19 -2.59 -1.40 1.75
C ARG A 19 -2.01 -0.57 0.62
N LYS A 20 -2.83 -0.29 -0.38
CA LYS A 20 -2.49 0.56 -1.52
C LYS A 20 -3.42 1.76 -1.60
N MET A 21 -2.87 2.93 -1.83
CA MET A 21 -3.61 4.17 -2.13
C MET A 21 -3.04 4.81 -3.39
N ALA A 22 -3.92 5.22 -4.30
CA ALA A 22 -3.55 6.08 -5.41
C ALA A 22 -3.48 7.55 -4.96
N ILE A 23 -2.41 8.24 -5.35
CA ILE A 23 -2.19 9.67 -5.13
C ILE A 23 -1.73 10.25 -6.46
N ASP A 24 -2.60 10.96 -7.17
CA ASP A 24 -2.36 11.45 -8.54
C ASP A 24 -1.79 10.34 -9.45
N ASN A 25 -0.55 10.52 -9.93
CA ASN A 25 0.15 9.56 -10.78
C ASN A 25 1.03 8.57 -9.99
N TYR A 26 0.75 8.36 -8.71
CA TYR A 26 1.53 7.50 -7.83
C TYR A 26 0.67 6.47 -7.10
N LEU A 27 1.28 5.35 -6.76
CA LEU A 27 0.76 4.33 -5.88
C LEU A 27 1.63 4.29 -4.62
N ALA A 28 1.01 4.57 -3.47
CA ALA A 28 1.63 4.44 -2.16
C ALA A 28 1.23 3.11 -1.52
N PHE A 29 2.22 2.35 -1.07
CA PHE A 29 2.08 1.09 -0.34
C PHE A 29 2.45 1.34 1.12
N TYR A 30 1.58 0.95 2.03
CA TYR A 30 1.76 1.28 3.45
C TYR A 30 1.13 0.23 4.37
N ILE A 31 1.57 0.25 5.63
CA ILE A 31 0.99 -0.52 6.74
C ILE A 31 0.51 0.43 7.84
N VAL A 32 -0.39 -0.06 8.69
CA VAL A 32 -0.96 0.70 9.80
C VAL A 32 -0.71 -0.09 11.09
N ASP A 33 -0.05 0.54 12.06
CA ASP A 33 0.06 0.05 13.43
C ASP A 33 -0.93 0.84 14.31
N ASP A 34 -2.04 0.22 14.69
CA ASP A 34 -3.07 0.88 15.50
C ASP A 34 -2.67 1.09 16.95
N ASN A 35 -1.75 0.28 17.47
CA ASN A 35 -1.31 0.39 18.85
C ASN A 35 -0.41 1.62 18.98
N LYS A 36 0.52 1.78 18.05
CA LYS A 36 1.45 2.91 18.01
C LYS A 36 0.87 4.15 17.33
N LYS A 37 -0.29 4.03 16.66
CA LYS A 37 -0.91 5.08 15.83
C LYS A 37 0.03 5.56 14.71
N ILE A 38 0.78 4.65 14.11
CA ILE A 38 1.77 4.94 13.05
C ILE A 38 1.26 4.41 11.71
N VAL A 39 1.50 5.18 10.66
CA VAL A 39 1.39 4.74 9.26
C VAL A 39 2.78 4.73 8.65
N SER A 40 3.25 3.56 8.25
CA SER A 40 4.57 3.40 7.62
C SER A 40 4.42 3.24 6.12
N ILE A 41 5.00 4.16 5.36
CA ILE A 41 5.08 4.06 3.90
C ILE A 41 6.23 3.11 3.55
N ILE A 42 5.92 2.04 2.84
CA ILE A 42 6.88 1.02 2.42
C ILE A 42 7.47 1.38 1.05
N ARG A 43 6.61 1.80 0.11
CA ARG A 43 7.02 2.12 -1.26
C ARG A 43 6.10 3.15 -1.88
N VAL A 44 6.66 3.98 -2.76
CA VAL A 44 5.90 4.85 -3.66
C VAL A 44 6.35 4.58 -5.08
N LEU A 45 5.41 4.25 -5.95
CA LEU A 45 5.64 3.91 -7.35
C LEU A 45 4.91 4.89 -8.26
N TYR A 46 5.51 5.25 -9.39
CA TYR A 46 4.81 5.98 -10.44
C TYR A 46 3.85 5.03 -11.17
N SER A 47 2.56 5.37 -11.22
CA SER A 47 1.48 4.46 -11.62
C SER A 47 1.44 4.14 -13.11
N ARG A 48 2.10 4.94 -13.97
CA ARG A 48 2.17 4.67 -15.42
C ARG A 48 3.23 3.63 -15.82
N ARG A 49 4.05 3.17 -14.88
CA ARG A 49 4.85 1.96 -15.11
C ARG A 49 3.97 0.78 -14.67
N ASP A 50 3.90 -0.28 -15.47
CA ASP A 50 3.24 -1.53 -15.07
C ASP A 50 3.95 -2.07 -13.83
N TRP A 51 3.46 -1.64 -12.67
CA TRP A 51 4.04 -1.95 -11.37
C TRP A 51 3.81 -3.43 -11.01
N GLU A 52 2.88 -4.10 -11.68
CA GLU A 52 2.64 -5.54 -11.56
C GLU A 52 3.83 -6.35 -12.14
N GLU A 53 4.64 -5.80 -13.04
CA GLU A 53 5.87 -6.46 -13.52
C GLU A 53 7.10 -6.23 -12.61
N ILE A 54 7.00 -5.38 -11.60
CA ILE A 54 8.12 -4.95 -10.74
C ILE A 54 8.08 -5.62 -9.35
N ILE A 55 7.07 -6.45 -9.08
CA ILE A 55 6.91 -7.19 -7.80
C ILE A 55 7.46 -8.60 -7.93
#